data_AF-A0A2M7MVE5-F1
#
_entry.id   AF-A0A2M7MVE5-F1
#
_cell.length_a   1.000
_cell.length_b   1.000
_cell.length_c   1.000
_cell.angle_alpha   90.00
_cell.angle_beta   90.00
_cell.angle_gamma   90.00
#
_symmetry.space_group_name_H-M   'P 1'
#
loop_
_entity.id
_entity.type
_entity.pdbx_description
1 polymer ?
#
loop_
_entity_poly.entity_id
_entity_poly.type
_entity_poly.pdbx_seq_one_letter_code
_entity_poly.pdbx_strand_id
1 'polypeptide(L)'
;MDVEDEPELTPEYLADWIGQIEDRVWCAERDAAISRFVLGNLVLELGRTGVIDAEGFIRKLLVAAPQHPDQPQAVQEFLEALLCYLPPSGDIGGSGGNGAPPVFH
;
A
#
# COMPACT_ATOMS: atom_id res chain seq x y z
N MET A 1 -14.59 -34.76 31.13
CA MET A 1 -14.65 -33.40 30.58
C MET A 1 -13.40 -32.74 31.10
N ASP A 2 -12.34 -32.79 30.30
CA ASP A 2 -11.14 -32.01 30.57
C ASP A 2 -11.57 -30.54 30.49
N VAL A 3 -11.57 -29.89 31.64
CA VAL A 3 -11.70 -28.43 31.71
C VAL A 3 -10.39 -27.94 31.10
N GLU A 4 -10.45 -27.44 29.87
CA GLU A 4 -9.31 -26.73 29.29
C GLU A 4 -8.95 -25.62 30.28
N ASP A 5 -7.77 -25.73 30.90
CA ASP A 5 -7.19 -24.68 31.75
C ASP A 5 -7.09 -23.43 30.87
N GLU A 6 -8.08 -22.54 30.96
CA GLU A 6 -7.96 -21.22 30.37
C GLU A 6 -6.75 -20.55 31.02
N PRO A 7 -5.79 -20.05 30.23
CA PRO A 7 -4.55 -19.52 30.77
C PRO A 7 -4.89 -18.40 31.75
N GLU A 8 -4.38 -18.51 32.97
CA GLU A 8 -4.59 -17.51 34.01
C GLU A 8 -4.07 -16.17 33.47
N LEU A 9 -4.97 -15.17 33.36
CA LEU A 9 -4.70 -13.86 32.76
C LEU A 9 -3.82 -13.02 33.69
N THR A 10 -2.57 -13.44 33.85
CA THR A 10 -1.56 -12.73 34.62
C THR A 10 -1.12 -11.47 33.87
N PRO A 11 -0.68 -10.42 34.58
CA PRO A 11 -0.14 -9.21 33.94
C PRO A 11 1.01 -9.49 32.97
N GLU A 12 1.84 -10.50 33.28
CA GLU A 12 2.98 -10.92 32.46
C GLU A 12 2.52 -11.59 31.16
N TYR A 13 1.54 -12.50 31.24
CA TYR A 13 0.94 -13.12 30.07
C TYR A 13 0.25 -12.11 29.16
N LEU A 14 -0.50 -11.16 29.74
CA LEU A 14 -1.15 -10.09 28.98
C LEU A 14 -0.13 -9.19 28.27
N ALA A 15 0.98 -8.85 28.93
CA ALA A 15 2.04 -8.04 28.32
C ALA A 15 2.71 -8.75 27.15
N ASP A 16 3.04 -10.05 27.29
CA ASP A 16 3.62 -10.84 26.21
C ASP A 16 2.63 -10.98 25.03
N TRP A 17 1.36 -11.25 25.32
CA TRP A 17 0.32 -11.35 24.30
C TRP A 17 0.11 -10.04 23.54
N ILE A 18 0.08 -8.90 24.24
CA ILE A 18 0.00 -7.57 23.60
C ILE A 18 1.21 -7.33 22.71
N GLY A 19 2.43 -7.63 23.19
CA GLY A 19 3.65 -7.48 22.40
C GLY A 19 3.61 -8.28 21.10
N GLN A 20 3.10 -9.52 21.14
CA GLN A 20 2.93 -10.34 19.94
C GLN A 20 1.91 -9.75 18.95
N ILE A 21 0.85 -9.10 19.43
CA ILE A 21 -0.12 -8.41 18.57
C ILE A 21 0.55 -7.20 17.91
N GLU A 22 1.26 -6.38 18.69
CA GLU A 22 1.96 -5.19 18.19
C GLU A 22 3.01 -5.56 17.12
N ASP A 23 3.81 -6.60 17.35
CA ASP A 23 4.79 -7.10 16.39
C ASP A 23 4.13 -7.56 15.08
N ARG A 24 2.97 -8.22 15.16
CA ARG A 24 2.22 -8.66 13.99
C ARG A 24 1.64 -7.48 13.22
N VAL A 25 1.12 -6.48 13.91
CA VAL A 25 0.64 -5.23 13.29
C VAL A 25 1.79 -4.54 12.57
N TRP A 26 2.94 -4.38 13.24
CA TRP A 26 4.13 -3.77 12.66
C TRP A 26 4.61 -4.49 11.40
N CYS A 27 4.66 -5.82 11.42
CA CYS A 27 5.05 -6.60 10.24
C CYS A 27 4.05 -6.42 9.08
N ALA A 28 2.74 -6.43 9.37
CA ALA A 28 1.71 -6.22 8.37
C ALA A 28 1.78 -4.81 7.76
N GLU A 29 2.01 -3.78 8.57
CA GLU A 29 2.19 -2.40 8.10
C GLU A 29 3.43 -2.26 7.22
N ARG A 30 4.56 -2.83 7.64
CA ARG A 30 5.80 -2.86 6.85
C ARG A 30 5.58 -3.54 5.50
N ASP A 31 4.99 -4.73 5.48
CA ASP A 31 4.79 -5.49 4.24
C ASP A 31 3.81 -4.78 3.31
N ALA A 32 2.78 -4.12 3.86
CA ALA A 32 1.87 -3.28 3.10
C ALA A 32 2.58 -2.03 2.54
N ALA A 33 3.47 -1.38 3.29
CA ALA A 33 4.27 -0.25 2.81
C ALA A 33 5.19 -0.66 1.66
N ILE A 34 5.91 -1.77 1.78
CA ILE A 34 6.77 -2.32 0.72
C ILE A 34 5.94 -2.64 -0.53
N SER A 35 4.77 -3.27 -0.35
CA SER A 35 3.88 -3.60 -1.47
C SER A 35 3.38 -2.35 -2.20
N ARG A 36 2.97 -1.32 -1.46
CA ARG A 36 2.56 -0.02 -2.02
C ARG A 36 3.70 0.65 -2.78
N PHE A 37 4.92 0.62 -2.24
CA PHE A 37 6.11 1.13 -2.91
C PHE A 37 6.35 0.43 -4.25
N VAL A 38 6.40 -0.91 -4.26
CA VAL A 38 6.71 -1.67 -5.48
C VAL A 38 5.61 -1.50 -6.53
N LEU A 39 4.34 -1.62 -6.14
CA LEU A 39 3.22 -1.53 -7.07
C LEU A 39 3.02 -0.11 -7.59
N GLY A 40 3.18 0.91 -6.74
CA GLY A 40 3.10 2.31 -7.14
C GLY A 40 4.16 2.65 -8.20
N ASN A 41 5.42 2.31 -7.93
CA ASN A 41 6.51 2.52 -8.89
C ASN A 41 6.29 1.76 -10.20
N LEU A 42 5.79 0.52 -10.14
CA LEU A 42 5.48 -0.25 -11.34
C LEU A 42 4.41 0.43 -12.20
N VAL A 43 3.30 0.88 -11.58
CA VAL A 43 2.22 1.57 -12.31
C VAL A 43 2.72 2.86 -12.94
N LEU A 44 3.52 3.64 -12.22
CA LEU A 44 4.12 4.88 -12.74
C LEU A 44 5.05 4.60 -13.92
N GLU A 45 5.91 3.58 -13.83
CA GLU A 45 6.84 3.23 -14.91
C GLU A 45 6.11 2.70 -16.15
N LEU A 46 5.08 1.87 -15.96
CA LEU A 46 4.25 1.39 -17.05
C LEU A 46 3.46 2.52 -17.72
N GLY A 47 3.00 3.51 -16.95
CA GLY A 47 2.41 4.74 -17.47
C GLY A 47 3.41 5.57 -18.28
N ARG A 48 4.61 5.78 -17.72
CA ARG A 48 5.69 6.55 -18.34
C ARG A 48 6.17 5.94 -19.66
N THR A 49 6.25 4.62 -19.73
CA THR A 49 6.62 3.87 -20.94
C THR A 49 5.48 3.72 -21.94
N GLY A 50 4.27 4.20 -21.60
CA GLY A 50 3.09 4.13 -22.46
C GLY A 50 2.51 2.72 -22.61
N VAL A 51 2.91 1.77 -21.76
CA VAL A 51 2.39 0.39 -21.78
C VAL A 51 0.94 0.35 -21.32
N ILE A 52 0.58 1.22 -20.38
CA ILE A 52 -0.79 1.36 -19.87
C ILE A 52 -1.19 2.84 -19.79
N ASP A 53 -2.51 3.09 -19.86
CA ASP A 53 -3.11 4.33 -19.35
C ASP A 53 -3.15 4.25 -17.83
N ALA A 54 -2.08 4.71 -17.17
CA ALA A 54 -1.94 4.62 -15.72
C ALA A 54 -2.95 5.52 -14.99
N GLU A 55 -3.31 6.68 -15.56
CA GLU A 55 -4.33 7.57 -14.98
C GLU A 55 -5.70 6.89 -14.99
N GLY A 56 -6.13 6.38 -16.16
CA GLY A 56 -7.38 5.66 -16.29
C GLY A 56 -7.42 4.37 -15.47
N PHE A 57 -6.30 3.67 -15.34
CA PHE A 57 -6.18 2.50 -14.48
C PHE A 57 -6.40 2.84 -13.00
N ILE A 58 -5.71 3.86 -12.47
CA ILE A 58 -5.85 4.27 -11.07
C ILE A 58 -7.26 4.80 -10.80
N ARG A 59 -7.86 5.57 -11.71
CA ARG A 59 -9.24 6.05 -11.58
C ARG A 59 -10.25 4.90 -11.51
N LYS A 60 -10.05 3.83 -12.28
CA LYS A 60 -10.90 2.62 -12.18
C LYS A 60 -10.74 1.93 -10.82
N LEU A 61 -9.51 1.85 -10.30
CA LEU A 61 -9.27 1.30 -8.96
C LEU A 61 -9.93 2.14 -7.86
N LEU A 62 -9.90 3.47 -7.96
CA LEU A 62 -10.60 4.35 -7.02
C LEU A 62 -12.11 4.17 -7.01
N VAL A 63 -12.71 3.83 -8.15
CA VAL A 63 -14.15 3.50 -8.23
C VAL A 63 -14.45 2.13 -7.62
N ALA A 64 -13.51 1.18 -7.76
CA ALA A 64 -13.66 -0.19 -7.23
C ALA A 64 -13.32 -0.33 -5.74
N ALA A 65 -12.42 0.51 -5.22
CA ALA A 65 -11.97 0.52 -3.83
C ALA A 65 -13.11 0.61 -2.80
N PRO A 66 -14.07 1.55 -2.91
CA PRO A 66 -15.17 1.67 -1.94
C PRO A 66 -16.15 0.47 -1.90
N GLN A 67 -15.96 -0.57 -2.72
CA GLN A 67 -16.86 -1.74 -2.74
C GLN A 67 -16.48 -2.86 -1.76
N HIS A 68 -15.40 -2.74 -1.00
CA HIS A 68 -15.03 -3.76 -0.01
C HIS A 68 -15.32 -3.28 1.42
N PRO A 69 -16.17 -3.97 2.19
CA PRO A 69 -16.58 -3.54 3.54
C PRO A 69 -15.43 -3.44 4.54
N ASP A 70 -14.33 -4.16 4.29
CA ASP A 70 -13.11 -4.13 5.10
C ASP A 70 -11.95 -3.32 4.47
N GLN A 71 -12.20 -2.50 3.43
CA GLN A 71 -11.09 -1.75 2.83
C GLN A 71 -10.69 -0.55 3.70
N PRO A 72 -9.43 -0.48 4.15
CA PRO A 72 -8.96 0.66 4.91
C PRO A 72 -8.82 1.88 4.01
N GLN A 73 -9.24 3.05 4.52
CA GLN A 73 -9.08 4.39 3.94
C GLN A 73 -7.67 4.62 3.34
N ALA A 74 -6.65 3.98 3.90
CA ALA A 74 -5.27 3.97 3.39
C ALA A 74 -5.12 3.52 1.92
N VAL A 75 -6.00 2.67 1.38
CA VAL A 75 -5.96 2.27 -0.05
C VAL A 75 -6.40 3.44 -0.93
N GLN A 76 -7.45 4.15 -0.53
CA GLN A 76 -7.94 5.33 -1.23
C GLN A 76 -6.89 6.44 -1.21
N GLU A 77 -6.34 6.75 -0.03
CA GLU A 77 -5.28 7.76 0.14
C GLU A 77 -4.04 7.43 -0.71
N PHE A 78 -3.65 6.16 -0.78
CA PHE A 78 -2.54 5.73 -1.63
C PHE A 78 -2.83 5.94 -3.12
N LEU A 79 -4.01 5.56 -3.60
CA LEU A 79 -4.38 5.72 -5.02
C LEU A 79 -4.51 7.20 -5.41
N GLU A 80 -5.06 8.03 -4.52
CA GLU A 80 -5.13 9.49 -4.70
C GLU A 80 -3.73 10.11 -4.75
N ALA A 81 -2.84 9.71 -3.84
CA ALA A 81 -1.45 10.15 -3.87
C ALA A 81 -0.76 9.74 -5.18
N LEU A 82 -0.97 8.51 -5.65
CA LEU A 82 -0.35 8.00 -6.88
C LEU A 82 -0.72 8.81 -8.13
N LEU A 83 -1.95 9.34 -8.21
CA LEU A 83 -2.37 10.23 -9.29
C LEU A 83 -1.54 11.52 -9.36
N CYS A 84 -1.10 12.06 -8.22
CA CYS A 84 -0.28 13.27 -8.18
C CYS A 84 1.13 13.07 -8.76
N TYR A 85 1.59 11.83 -8.86
CA TYR A 85 2.92 11.48 -9.40
C TYR A 85 2.91 11.06 -10.86
N LEU A 86 1.73 10.97 -11.48
CA LEU A 86 1.67 10.66 -12.90
C LEU A 86 2.21 11.81 -13.74
N PRO A 87 3.03 11.51 -14.77
CA PRO A 87 3.43 12.52 -15.72
C PRO A 87 2.18 13.04 -16.45
N PRO A 88 2.11 14.33 -16.78
CA PRO A 88 0.98 14.87 -17.54
C PRO A 88 0.85 14.11 -18.87
N SER A 89 -0.38 13.70 -19.16
CA SER A 89 -0.78 12.99 -20.38
C SER A 89 -0.48 13.85 -21.60
N GLY A 90 0.76 13.81 -22.10
CA GLY A 90 1.19 14.70 -23.18
C GLY A 90 2.66 14.66 -23.62
N ASP A 91 3.59 14.08 -22.86
CA ASP A 91 5.02 14.15 -23.22
C ASP A 91 5.62 12.78 -23.59
N ILE A 92 5.00 12.12 -24.58
CA ILE A 92 5.66 11.05 -25.34
C ILE A 92 6.43 11.74 -26.46
N GLY A 93 7.47 12.49 -26.08
CA GLY A 93 8.02 13.57 -26.91
C GLY A 93 9.53 13.80 -26.79
N GLY A 94 10.31 12.81 -26.36
CA GLY A 94 11.75 12.77 -26.63
C GLY A 94 12.69 13.59 -25.73
N SER A 95 13.95 13.15 -25.78
CA SER A 95 15.17 13.72 -25.19
C SER A 95 15.45 13.35 -23.73
N GLY A 96 16.58 12.65 -23.56
CA GLY A 96 17.09 12.19 -22.28
C GLY A 96 17.34 13.33 -21.30
N GLY A 97 16.67 13.26 -20.16
CA GLY A 97 17.01 14.00 -18.95
C GLY A 97 17.25 13.02 -17.82
N ASN A 98 18.49 12.96 -17.32
CA ASN A 98 18.83 12.31 -16.06
C ASN A 98 18.09 13.01 -14.91
N GLY A 99 16.85 12.64 -14.66
CA GLY A 99 16.12 12.93 -13.44
C GLY A 99 16.02 11.65 -12.64
N ALA A 100 16.73 11.55 -11.52
CA ALA A 100 16.58 10.42 -10.62
C ALA A 100 15.10 10.27 -10.23
N PRO A 101 14.52 9.05 -10.26
CA PRO A 101 13.14 8.86 -9.85
C PRO A 101 12.98 9.26 -8.37
N PRO A 102 11.86 9.90 -7.99
CA PRO A 102 11.58 10.17 -6.60
C PRO A 102 11.48 8.83 -5.84
N VAL A 103 12.28 8.69 -4.78
CA VAL A 103 12.21 7.57 -3.86
C VAL A 103 11.20 7.93 -2.77
N PHE A 104 10.16 7.09 -2.62
CA PHE A 104 9.22 7.19 -1.51
C PHE A 104 9.85 6.59 -0.24
N HIS A 105 9.79 7.34 0.86
CA HIS A 105 10.24 6.93 2.21
C HIS A 105 9.03 6.63 3.09
#